data_AF-A0A920P4X1-F1
#
_entry.id   AF-A0A920P4X1-F1
#
_cell.length_a   1.000
_cell.length_b   1.000
_cell.length_c   1.000
_cell.angle_alpha   90.00
_cell.angle_beta   90.00
_cell.angle_gamma   90.00
#
_symmetry.space_group_name_H-M   'P 1'
#
loop_
_entity.id
_entity.type
_entity.pdbx_description
1 polymer ?
#
loop_
_entity_poly.entity_id
_entity_poly.type
_entity_poly.pdbx_seq_one_letter_code
_entity_poly.pdbx_strand_id
1 'polypeptide(L)'
;MTTPVCPKCGKAASGSFCQECGAKVGEHFCQECGAQISATAKYCNQCGNRSSVSEHRAAATATLGGKNLPWWIAGAAMLALIATLGIQMMQRGGPSIPPASPVTNQSGGGAMTGSPPDLSTMTPVEAANRLFNRVMTAVAAGDSTEAQQFMPMAIGAYERARPLDHDGLFHLSMLQRTAMQLEAALGTAEEILEDNPNHLLGLSAAAKLR
;
A
#
# COMPACT_ATOMS: atom_id res chain seq x y z
N MET A 1 21.32 -26.47 -43.71
CA MET A 1 21.01 -25.60 -42.56
C MET A 1 21.81 -26.14 -41.40
N THR A 2 22.98 -25.57 -41.10
CA THR A 2 23.86 -26.08 -40.03
C THR A 2 23.44 -25.44 -38.72
N THR A 3 22.88 -26.22 -37.80
CA THR A 3 22.46 -25.73 -36.48
C THR A 3 23.71 -25.32 -35.69
N PRO A 4 23.81 -24.08 -35.16
CA PRO A 4 24.98 -23.65 -34.42
C PRO A 4 25.12 -24.47 -33.12
N VAL A 5 26.34 -24.90 -32.84
CA VAL A 5 26.69 -25.68 -31.65
C VAL A 5 27.19 -24.74 -30.57
N CYS A 6 26.72 -24.92 -29.33
CA CYS A 6 27.13 -24.09 -28.20
C CYS A 6 28.63 -24.29 -27.90
N PRO A 7 29.47 -23.24 -27.91
CA PRO A 7 30.91 -23.36 -27.64
C PRO A 7 31.23 -23.69 -26.17
N LYS A 8 30.25 -23.59 -25.27
CA LYS A 8 30.40 -23.86 -23.84
C LYS A 8 30.03 -25.29 -23.44
N CYS A 9 29.03 -25.90 -24.08
CA CYS A 9 28.53 -27.23 -23.70
C CYS A 9 28.46 -28.23 -24.86
N GLY A 10 28.77 -27.83 -26.10
CA GLY A 10 28.80 -28.71 -27.27
C GLY A 10 27.43 -29.18 -27.77
N LYS A 11 26.31 -28.73 -27.19
CA LYS A 11 24.96 -29.08 -27.65
C LYS A 11 24.44 -28.10 -28.71
N ALA A 12 23.54 -28.58 -29.58
CA ALA A 12 22.87 -27.74 -30.57
C ALA A 12 22.06 -26.63 -29.87
N ALA A 13 22.20 -25.39 -30.32
CA ALA A 13 21.48 -24.25 -29.78
C ALA A 13 20.64 -23.58 -30.88
N SER A 14 19.43 -23.17 -30.53
CA SER A 14 18.55 -22.34 -31.36
C SER A 14 18.26 -21.04 -30.60
N GLY A 15 18.54 -19.90 -31.24
CA GLY A 15 18.36 -18.58 -30.66
C GLY A 15 19.60 -17.98 -29.97
N SER A 16 19.43 -16.86 -29.27
CA SER A 16 20.54 -16.06 -28.73
C SER A 16 21.22 -16.69 -27.49
N PHE A 17 20.56 -17.66 -26.84
CA PHE A 17 21.03 -18.33 -25.63
C PHE A 17 20.82 -19.84 -25.72
N CYS A 18 21.74 -20.60 -25.14
CA CYS A 18 21.65 -22.05 -25.03
C CYS A 18 20.62 -22.42 -23.97
N GLN A 19 19.60 -23.19 -24.36
CA GLN A 19 18.56 -23.68 -23.45
C GLN A 19 19.10 -24.63 -22.37
N GLU A 20 20.27 -25.23 -22.59
CA GLU A 20 20.83 -26.28 -21.72
C GLU A 20 21.80 -25.74 -20.68
N CYS A 21 22.62 -24.74 -21.04
CA CYS A 21 23.65 -24.21 -20.14
C CYS A 21 23.52 -22.71 -19.88
N GLY A 22 22.54 -22.03 -20.49
CA GLY A 22 22.34 -20.59 -20.36
C GLY A 22 23.40 -19.72 -21.04
N ALA A 23 24.45 -20.31 -21.64
CA ALA A 23 25.49 -19.56 -22.33
C ALA A 23 24.93 -18.86 -23.57
N LYS A 24 25.39 -17.63 -23.85
CA LYS A 24 24.98 -16.88 -25.03
C LYS A 24 25.59 -17.51 -26.29
N VAL A 25 24.75 -17.92 -27.24
CA VAL A 25 25.15 -18.61 -28.50
C VAL A 25 24.76 -17.79 -29.74
N GLY A 26 24.14 -16.63 -29.53
CA GLY A 26 23.71 -15.77 -30.63
C GLY A 26 24.87 -15.02 -31.30
N GLU A 27 24.85 -15.04 -32.62
CA GLU A 27 25.57 -14.08 -33.45
C GLU A 27 25.04 -12.67 -33.15
N HIS A 28 25.94 -11.71 -32.96
CA HIS A 28 25.57 -10.34 -32.65
C HIS A 28 25.35 -9.58 -33.95
N PHE A 29 24.28 -8.80 -34.05
CA PHE A 29 24.05 -7.91 -35.20
C PHE A 29 24.24 -6.46 -34.76
N CYS A 30 24.77 -5.64 -35.66
CA CYS A 30 24.84 -4.21 -35.47
C CYS A 30 23.42 -3.66 -35.40
N GLN A 31 23.08 -2.92 -34.34
CA GLN A 31 21.77 -2.27 -34.22
C GLN A 31 21.58 -1.12 -35.22
N GLU A 32 22.66 -0.66 -35.83
CA GLU A 32 22.68 0.52 -36.72
C GLU A 32 22.66 0.12 -38.20
N CYS A 33 23.40 -0.92 -38.59
CA CYS A 33 23.48 -1.35 -40.00
C CYS A 33 23.04 -2.81 -40.25
N GLY A 34 22.67 -3.56 -39.21
CA GLY A 34 22.25 -4.96 -39.32
C GLY A 34 23.37 -5.96 -39.65
N ALA A 35 24.61 -5.51 -39.85
CA ALA A 35 25.73 -6.41 -40.15
C ALA A 35 26.07 -7.32 -38.97
N GLN A 36 26.51 -8.54 -39.25
CA GLN A 36 26.94 -9.50 -38.24
C GLN A 36 28.30 -9.08 -37.64
N ILE A 37 28.39 -9.07 -36.32
CA ILE A 37 29.54 -8.64 -35.52
C ILE A 37 29.98 -9.78 -34.61
N SER A 38 31.29 -9.94 -34.40
CA SER A 38 31.80 -10.90 -33.42
C SER A 38 31.44 -10.49 -31.99
N ALA A 39 31.23 -11.47 -31.11
CA ALA A 39 30.83 -11.25 -29.72
C ALA A 39 31.81 -10.42 -28.86
N THR A 40 33.04 -10.20 -29.38
CA THR A 40 34.13 -9.49 -28.71
C THR A 40 34.58 -8.22 -29.44
N ALA A 41 34.02 -7.88 -30.60
CA ALA A 41 34.40 -6.66 -31.31
C ALA A 41 33.82 -5.42 -30.60
N LYS A 42 34.69 -4.44 -30.32
CA LYS A 42 34.30 -3.15 -29.70
C LYS A 42 33.60 -2.20 -30.68
N TYR A 43 33.80 -2.40 -31.99
CA TYR A 43 33.28 -1.58 -33.07
C TYR A 43 32.81 -2.46 -34.23
N CYS A 44 31.81 -2.02 -34.98
CA CYS A 44 31.37 -2.69 -36.20
C CYS A 44 32.36 -2.43 -37.33
N ASN A 45 32.89 -3.49 -37.97
CA ASN A 45 33.82 -3.37 -39.09
C ASN A 45 33.17 -2.86 -40.39
N GLN A 46 31.84 -2.80 -40.47
CA GLN A 46 31.11 -2.34 -41.66
C GLN A 46 30.68 -0.88 -41.57
N CYS A 47 30.15 -0.42 -40.43
CA CYS A 47 29.66 0.95 -40.26
C CYS A 47 30.47 1.82 -39.27
N GLY A 48 31.42 1.25 -38.54
CA GLY A 48 32.28 1.98 -37.59
C GLY A 48 31.67 2.25 -36.20
N ASN A 49 30.38 1.98 -35.97
CA ASN A 49 29.72 2.26 -34.68
C ASN A 49 30.14 1.32 -33.55
N ARG A 50 30.13 1.83 -32.31
CA ARG A 50 30.49 1.10 -31.09
C ARG A 50 29.46 0.02 -30.75
N SER A 51 29.92 -1.14 -30.29
CA SER A 51 29.03 -2.21 -29.83
C SER A 51 28.52 -1.92 -28.41
N SER A 52 27.21 -1.92 -28.18
CA SER A 52 26.59 -1.70 -26.85
C SER A 52 26.93 -2.77 -25.79
N VAL A 53 27.61 -3.86 -26.19
CA VAL A 53 28.02 -4.94 -25.28
C VAL A 53 29.13 -4.52 -24.32
N SER A 54 29.98 -3.54 -24.69
CA SER A 54 31.06 -3.07 -23.81
C SER A 54 30.58 -2.18 -22.67
N GLU A 55 29.46 -1.46 -22.85
CA GLU A 55 28.94 -0.51 -21.87
C GLU A 55 28.33 -1.23 -20.66
N HIS A 56 27.60 -2.33 -20.88
CA HIS A 56 27.02 -3.12 -19.78
C HIS A 56 28.07 -3.82 -18.91
N ARG A 57 29.20 -4.26 -19.49
CA ARG A 57 30.28 -4.89 -18.72
C ARG A 57 31.06 -3.86 -17.88
N ALA A 58 31.25 -2.66 -18.41
CA ALA A 58 31.91 -1.55 -17.69
C ALA A 58 31.05 -1.05 -16.52
N ALA A 59 29.73 -0.95 -16.71
CA ALA A 59 28.79 -0.57 -15.65
C ALA A 59 28.74 -1.59 -14.50
N ALA A 60 28.80 -2.89 -14.81
CA ALA A 60 28.84 -3.96 -13.80
C ALA A 60 30.17 -4.00 -13.01
N THR A 61 31.29 -3.63 -13.63
CA THR A 61 32.57 -3.51 -12.93
C THR A 61 32.69 -2.25 -12.07
N ALA A 62 31.97 -1.18 -12.42
CA ALA A 62 31.96 0.06 -11.65
C ALA A 62 31.15 -0.06 -10.34
N THR A 63 30.11 -0.89 -10.31
CA THR A 63 29.29 -1.14 -9.12
C THR A 63 29.97 -2.06 -8.10
N LEU A 64 30.91 -2.91 -8.53
CA LEU A 64 31.65 -3.85 -7.67
C LEU A 64 33.11 -3.45 -7.41
N GLY A 65 33.55 -2.28 -7.90
CA GLY A 65 34.91 -1.78 -7.68
C GLY A 65 35.17 -1.46 -6.20
N GLY A 66 36.14 -2.17 -5.59
CA GLY A 66 36.41 -2.22 -4.15
C GLY A 66 36.71 -0.90 -3.41
N LYS A 67 36.65 0.26 -4.06
CA LYS A 67 36.84 1.58 -3.44
C LYS A 67 35.60 2.09 -2.70
N ASN A 68 34.42 1.55 -3.00
CA ASN A 68 33.14 1.93 -2.36
C ASN A 68 32.67 0.92 -1.30
N LEU A 69 33.49 -0.10 -1.01
CA LEU A 69 33.19 -1.15 -0.04
C LEU A 69 32.77 -0.60 1.35
N PRO A 70 33.43 0.41 1.95
CA PRO A 70 33.00 0.94 3.24
C PRO A 70 31.65 1.69 3.19
N TRP A 71 31.33 2.35 2.08
CA TRP A 71 30.02 3.00 1.90
C TRP A 71 28.88 1.99 1.73
N TRP A 72 29.15 0.85 1.09
CA TRP A 72 28.21 -0.26 1.02
C TRP A 72 27.98 -0.92 2.38
N ILE A 73 29.02 -1.07 3.21
CA ILE A 73 28.87 -1.58 4.58
C ILE A 73 28.01 -0.62 5.41
N ALA A 74 28.25 0.69 5.31
CA ALA A 74 27.43 1.69 6.00
C ALA A 74 25.97 1.68 5.53
N GLY A 75 25.74 1.62 4.20
CA GLY A 75 24.39 1.52 3.64
C GLY A 75 23.66 0.24 4.04
N ALA A 76 24.34 -0.90 4.00
CA ALA A 76 23.77 -2.18 4.41
C ALA A 76 23.46 -2.22 5.91
N ALA A 77 24.35 -1.69 6.76
CA ALA A 77 24.12 -1.59 8.20
C ALA A 77 22.94 -0.68 8.54
N MET A 78 22.82 0.48 7.89
CA MET A 78 21.69 1.40 8.05
C MET A 78 20.37 0.75 7.64
N LEU A 79 20.34 0.07 6.49
CA LEU A 79 19.14 -0.60 5.98
C LEU A 79 18.73 -1.77 6.88
N ALA A 80 19.70 -2.56 7.39
CA ALA A 80 19.45 -3.60 8.38
C ALA A 80 18.90 -3.02 9.70
N LEU A 81 19.38 -1.86 10.14
CA LEU A 81 18.91 -1.19 11.36
C LEU A 81 17.47 -0.66 11.17
N ILE A 82 17.16 -0.05 10.03
CA ILE A 82 15.79 0.38 9.68
C ILE A 82 14.84 -0.82 9.63
N ALA A 83 15.26 -1.91 8.98
CA ALA A 83 14.46 -3.14 8.90
C ALA A 83 14.21 -3.76 10.28
N THR A 84 15.23 -3.82 11.15
CA THR A 84 15.08 -4.36 12.51
C THR A 84 14.16 -3.50 13.38
N LEU A 85 14.24 -2.16 13.30
CA LEU A 85 13.31 -1.27 13.99
C LEU A 85 11.88 -1.39 13.46
N GLY A 86 11.70 -1.49 12.14
CA GLY A 86 10.38 -1.73 11.52
C GLY A 86 9.74 -3.04 11.96
N ILE A 87 10.52 -4.13 11.99
CA ILE A 87 10.06 -5.44 12.49
C ILE A 87 9.72 -5.36 13.99
N GLN A 88 10.53 -4.66 14.80
CA GLN A 88 10.23 -4.52 16.23
C GLN A 88 8.95 -3.70 16.49
N MET A 89 8.68 -2.65 15.71
CA MET A 89 7.41 -1.91 15.82
C MET A 89 6.21 -2.78 15.46
N MET A 90 6.34 -3.66 14.46
CA MET A 90 5.29 -4.59 14.08
C MET A 90 5.09 -5.72 15.11
N GLN A 91 6.16 -6.18 15.77
CA GLN A 91 6.09 -7.20 16.83
C GLN A 91 5.55 -6.68 18.17
N ARG A 92 5.72 -5.37 18.47
CA ARG A 92 5.15 -4.76 19.68
C ARG A 92 3.65 -4.46 19.58
N GLY A 93 3.02 -4.69 18.42
CA GLY A 93 1.62 -4.37 18.14
C GLY A 93 0.71 -5.58 17.86
N GLY A 94 0.93 -6.74 18.49
CA GLY A 94 0.05 -7.90 18.28
C GLY A 94 -0.23 -8.70 19.56
N PRO A 95 -1.50 -8.92 19.96
CA PRO A 95 -1.85 -9.96 20.91
C PRO A 95 -1.38 -11.33 20.38
N SER A 96 -0.77 -12.12 21.24
CA SER A 96 -0.36 -13.49 20.95
C SER A 96 -1.55 -14.36 20.54
N ILE A 97 -1.53 -14.87 19.31
CA ILE A 97 -2.50 -15.85 18.80
C ILE A 97 -2.07 -17.25 19.28
N PRO A 98 -2.92 -17.99 20.03
CA PRO A 98 -2.63 -19.39 20.40
C PRO A 98 -2.66 -20.31 19.15
N PRO A 99 -1.95 -21.46 19.18
CA PRO A 99 -1.84 -22.34 18.03
C PRO A 99 -3.21 -22.88 17.58
N ALA A 100 -3.40 -22.89 16.26
CA ALA A 100 -4.65 -23.21 15.59
C ALA A 100 -5.11 -24.66 15.84
N SER A 101 -6.36 -24.80 16.26
CA SER A 101 -7.17 -26.02 16.09
C SER A 101 -7.63 -26.12 14.63
N PRO A 102 -7.93 -27.32 14.10
CA PRO A 102 -8.18 -27.50 12.67
C PRO A 102 -9.39 -26.68 12.19
N VAL A 103 -9.16 -25.91 11.13
CA VAL A 103 -10.12 -25.00 10.51
C VAL A 103 -11.21 -25.81 9.82
N THR A 104 -12.43 -25.67 10.32
CA THR A 104 -13.64 -25.97 9.54
C THR A 104 -14.00 -24.68 8.80
N ASN A 105 -14.25 -24.75 7.49
CA ASN A 105 -14.60 -23.60 6.66
C ASN A 105 -15.75 -22.78 7.28
N GLN A 106 -15.42 -21.63 7.88
CA GLN A 106 -16.35 -20.57 8.19
C GLN A 106 -15.80 -19.27 7.62
N SER A 107 -16.52 -18.72 6.64
CA SER A 107 -16.44 -17.33 6.22
C SER A 107 -16.44 -16.44 7.45
N GLY A 108 -15.37 -15.68 7.65
CA GLY A 108 -15.13 -14.88 8.85
C GLY A 108 -16.20 -13.80 9.08
N GLY A 109 -17.27 -14.18 9.77
CA GLY A 109 -18.02 -13.32 10.67
C GLY A 109 -17.55 -13.64 12.07
N GLY A 110 -16.91 -12.67 12.74
CA GLY A 110 -16.76 -12.74 14.18
C GLY A 110 -18.15 -12.88 14.79
N ALA A 111 -18.42 -14.03 15.41
CA ALA A 111 -19.66 -14.28 16.10
C ALA A 111 -19.76 -13.31 17.29
N MET A 112 -20.36 -12.16 17.04
CA MET A 112 -21.17 -11.51 18.07
C MET A 112 -22.23 -12.52 18.43
N THR A 113 -22.10 -13.19 19.58
CA THR A 113 -23.17 -13.94 20.20
C THR A 113 -24.23 -12.93 20.64
N GLY A 114 -25.02 -12.49 19.68
CA GLY A 114 -26.12 -11.56 19.85
C GLY A 114 -26.89 -11.55 18.55
N SER A 115 -28.19 -11.80 18.62
CA SER A 115 -29.08 -11.54 17.49
C SER A 115 -28.76 -10.16 16.89
N PRO A 116 -28.85 -9.98 15.56
CA PRO A 116 -28.74 -8.65 14.96
C PRO A 116 -29.65 -7.70 15.75
N PRO A 117 -29.16 -6.49 16.11
CA PRO A 117 -29.92 -5.60 16.98
C PRO A 117 -31.33 -5.40 16.43
N ASP A 118 -32.36 -5.58 17.26
CA ASP A 118 -33.74 -5.45 16.81
C ASP A 118 -34.06 -3.98 16.51
N LEU A 119 -33.89 -3.63 15.24
CA LEU A 119 -34.08 -2.29 14.69
C LEU A 119 -35.53 -1.80 14.87
N SER A 120 -36.48 -2.72 15.07
CA SER A 120 -37.91 -2.42 15.25
C SER A 120 -38.20 -1.71 16.58
N THR A 121 -37.23 -1.72 17.51
CA THR A 121 -37.36 -1.15 18.85
C THR A 121 -36.51 0.11 19.07
N MET A 122 -35.65 0.48 18.11
CA MET A 122 -34.77 1.66 18.25
C MET A 122 -35.33 2.86 17.51
N THR A 123 -35.13 4.05 18.09
CA THR A 123 -35.32 5.31 17.39
C THR A 123 -34.28 5.50 16.28
N PRO A 124 -34.56 6.32 15.25
CA PRO A 124 -33.59 6.63 14.20
C PRO A 124 -32.25 7.17 14.73
N VAL A 125 -32.29 8.01 15.77
CA VAL A 125 -31.10 8.58 16.41
C VAL A 125 -30.31 7.50 17.17
N GLU A 126 -30.96 6.59 17.88
CA GLU A 126 -30.26 5.49 18.56
C GLU A 126 -29.56 4.55 17.57
N ALA A 127 -30.19 4.28 16.42
CA ALA A 127 -29.54 3.54 15.34
C ALA A 127 -28.31 4.28 14.79
N ALA A 128 -28.38 5.60 14.65
CA ALA A 128 -27.24 6.43 14.26
C ALA A 128 -26.12 6.41 15.32
N ASN A 129 -26.45 6.51 16.60
CA ASN A 129 -25.51 6.45 17.72
C ASN A 129 -24.75 5.11 17.78
N ARG A 130 -25.42 4.00 17.47
CA ARG A 130 -24.77 2.67 17.36
C ARG A 130 -23.71 2.67 16.26
N LEU A 131 -24.04 3.20 15.08
CA LEU A 131 -23.11 3.30 13.96
C LEU A 131 -21.95 4.25 14.27
N PHE A 132 -22.21 5.38 14.93
CA PHE A 132 -21.18 6.29 15.41
C PHE A 132 -20.17 5.60 16.31
N ASN A 133 -20.65 4.92 17.37
CA ASN A 133 -19.79 4.22 18.31
C ASN A 133 -18.92 3.17 17.60
N ARG A 134 -19.49 2.44 16.63
CA ARG A 134 -18.75 1.47 15.83
C ARG A 134 -17.64 2.13 15.02
N VAL A 135 -17.96 3.17 14.26
CA VAL A 135 -16.97 3.90 13.43
C VAL A 135 -15.87 4.48 14.31
N MET A 136 -16.23 5.18 15.39
CA MET A 136 -15.23 5.82 16.25
C MET A 136 -14.38 4.82 17.02
N THR A 137 -14.93 3.65 17.38
CA THR A 137 -14.15 2.55 17.96
C THR A 137 -13.15 2.00 16.95
N ALA A 138 -13.57 1.76 15.69
CA ALA A 138 -12.67 1.30 14.63
C ALA A 138 -11.56 2.31 14.34
N VAL A 139 -11.89 3.61 14.26
CA VAL A 139 -10.91 4.70 14.10
C VAL A 139 -9.91 4.71 15.25
N ALA A 140 -10.38 4.59 16.50
CA ALA A 140 -9.51 4.55 17.68
C ALA A 140 -8.60 3.32 17.70
N ALA A 141 -9.08 2.18 17.20
CA ALA A 141 -8.31 0.95 17.07
C ALA A 141 -7.33 0.94 15.88
N GLY A 142 -7.39 1.96 15.00
CA GLY A 142 -6.60 2.00 13.77
C GLY A 142 -7.13 1.10 12.65
N ASP A 143 -8.33 0.51 12.81
CA ASP A 143 -8.98 -0.29 11.78
C ASP A 143 -9.65 0.61 10.73
N SER A 144 -8.82 1.10 9.82
CA SER A 144 -9.27 1.95 8.71
C SER A 144 -10.24 1.23 7.75
N THR A 145 -10.19 -0.09 7.66
CA THR A 145 -11.07 -0.85 6.75
C THR A 145 -12.50 -0.85 7.28
N GLU A 146 -12.68 -1.20 8.55
CA GLU A 146 -13.99 -1.18 9.18
C GLU A 146 -14.53 0.26 9.26
N ALA A 147 -13.70 1.23 9.66
CA ALA A 147 -14.11 2.63 9.71
C ALA A 147 -14.66 3.11 8.37
N GLN A 148 -13.95 2.87 7.26
CA GLN A 148 -14.38 3.28 5.92
C GLN A 148 -15.65 2.57 5.47
N GLN A 149 -15.82 1.29 5.81
CA GLN A 149 -17.02 0.53 5.46
C GLN A 149 -18.28 1.09 6.12
N PHE A 150 -18.19 1.49 7.40
CA PHE A 150 -19.36 1.95 8.17
C PHE A 150 -19.59 3.46 8.12
N MET A 151 -18.57 4.26 7.75
CA MET A 151 -18.65 5.72 7.68
C MET A 151 -19.85 6.27 6.88
N PRO A 152 -20.09 5.89 5.61
CA PRO A 152 -21.19 6.46 4.84
C PRO A 152 -22.56 6.10 5.42
N MET A 153 -22.68 4.92 6.02
CA MET A 153 -23.92 4.51 6.69
C MET A 153 -24.17 5.33 7.96
N ALA A 154 -23.12 5.64 8.74
CA ALA A 154 -23.22 6.44 9.96
C ALA A 154 -23.64 7.88 9.66
N ILE A 155 -23.00 8.53 8.67
CA ILE A 155 -23.34 9.89 8.22
C ILE A 155 -24.81 9.93 7.75
N GLY A 156 -25.17 9.04 6.82
CA GLY A 156 -26.53 8.99 6.30
C GLY A 156 -27.58 8.64 7.35
N ALA A 157 -27.23 7.93 8.43
CA ALA A 157 -28.15 7.66 9.53
C ALA A 157 -28.49 8.93 10.31
N TYR A 158 -27.50 9.77 10.63
CA TYR A 158 -27.75 11.07 11.26
C TYR A 158 -28.54 12.02 10.36
N GLU A 159 -28.23 12.07 9.07
CA GLU A 159 -28.97 12.91 8.11
C GLU A 159 -30.45 12.54 8.05
N ARG A 160 -30.78 11.24 8.07
CA ARG A 160 -32.18 10.76 8.12
C ARG A 160 -32.84 10.94 9.48
N ALA A 161 -32.06 11.01 10.54
CA ALA A 161 -32.56 11.16 11.91
C ALA A 161 -32.81 12.62 12.30
N ARG A 162 -32.55 13.58 11.40
CA ARG A 162 -32.86 15.00 11.60
C ARG A 162 -34.37 15.21 11.91
N PRO A 163 -34.73 16.22 12.74
CA PRO A 163 -33.85 17.18 13.39
C PRO A 163 -33.00 16.56 14.51
N LEU A 164 -31.76 17.05 14.66
CA LEU A 164 -30.80 16.57 15.66
C LEU A 164 -30.67 17.60 16.78
N ASP A 165 -30.41 17.12 18.00
CA ASP A 165 -29.94 17.98 19.09
C ASP A 165 -28.45 18.31 18.94
N HIS A 166 -27.91 19.13 19.83
CA HIS A 166 -26.50 19.51 19.79
C HIS A 166 -25.54 18.30 19.86
N ASP A 167 -25.91 17.23 20.56
CA ASP A 167 -25.12 16.00 20.66
C ASP A 167 -25.07 15.27 19.32
N GLY A 168 -26.23 15.07 18.67
CA GLY A 168 -26.33 14.47 17.35
C GLY A 168 -25.61 15.29 16.26
N LEU A 169 -25.70 16.62 16.30
CA LEU A 169 -24.95 17.51 15.41
C LEU A 169 -23.44 17.41 15.64
N PHE A 170 -23.01 17.31 16.91
CA PHE A 170 -21.60 17.12 17.23
C PHE A 170 -21.08 15.76 16.72
N HIS A 171 -21.85 14.69 16.87
CA HIS A 171 -21.50 13.38 16.32
C HIS A 171 -21.43 13.37 14.79
N LEU A 172 -22.39 14.01 14.11
CA LEU A 172 -22.37 14.15 12.66
C LEU A 172 -21.15 14.94 12.17
N SER A 173 -20.83 16.07 12.80
CA SER A 173 -19.65 16.86 12.44
C SER A 173 -18.33 16.09 12.67
N MET A 174 -18.23 15.29 13.74
CA MET A 174 -17.10 14.38 13.98
C MET A 174 -16.94 13.33 12.88
N LEU A 175 -18.04 12.70 12.44
CA LEU A 175 -18.02 11.70 11.35
C LEU A 175 -17.60 12.34 10.03
N GLN A 176 -18.22 13.47 9.66
CA GLN A 176 -17.90 14.20 8.43
C GLN A 176 -16.43 14.62 8.40
N ARG A 177 -15.90 15.15 9.51
CA ARG A 177 -14.46 15.48 9.61
C ARG A 177 -13.58 14.26 9.42
N THR A 178 -13.93 13.14 10.06
CA THR A 178 -13.18 11.88 9.94
C THR A 178 -13.23 11.33 8.51
N ALA A 179 -14.32 11.58 7.78
CA ALA A 179 -14.48 11.28 6.36
C ALA A 179 -13.83 12.31 5.42
N MET A 180 -13.09 13.30 5.95
CA MET A 180 -12.50 14.42 5.20
C MET A 180 -13.52 15.33 4.48
N GLN A 181 -14.78 15.33 4.93
CA GLN A 181 -15.84 16.22 4.45
C GLN A 181 -15.85 17.51 5.29
N LEU A 182 -14.76 18.28 5.23
CA LEU A 182 -14.48 19.38 6.17
C LEU A 182 -15.51 20.51 6.11
N GLU A 183 -15.97 20.89 4.91
CA GLU A 183 -17.00 21.93 4.74
C GLU A 183 -18.34 21.52 5.37
N ALA A 184 -18.78 20.29 5.14
CA ALA A 184 -20.01 19.75 5.73
C ALA A 184 -19.89 19.65 7.26
N ALA A 185 -18.71 19.24 7.74
CA ALA A 185 -18.40 19.18 9.17
C ALA A 185 -18.46 20.57 9.82
N LEU A 186 -17.94 21.61 9.14
CA LEU A 186 -17.97 22.99 9.63
C LEU A 186 -19.41 23.51 9.68
N GLY A 187 -20.17 23.36 8.60
CA GLY A 187 -21.58 23.78 8.56
C GLY A 187 -22.43 23.09 9.65
N THR A 188 -22.20 21.80 9.89
CA THR A 188 -22.90 21.07 10.96
C THR A 188 -22.47 21.55 12.36
N ALA A 189 -21.20 21.91 12.55
CA ALA A 189 -20.73 22.49 13.81
C ALA A 189 -21.28 23.92 14.02
N GLU A 190 -21.44 24.70 12.95
CA GLU A 190 -22.01 26.04 12.99
C GLU A 190 -23.50 26.02 13.31
N GLU A 191 -24.26 24.99 12.88
CA GLU A 191 -25.65 24.77 13.29
C GLU A 191 -25.81 24.69 14.84
N ILE A 192 -24.81 24.12 15.54
CA ILE A 192 -24.77 24.11 17.01
C ILE A 192 -24.59 25.54 17.57
N LEU A 193 -23.74 26.34 16.92
CA LEU A 193 -23.36 27.68 17.36
C LEU A 193 -24.40 28.75 17.02
N GLU A 194 -25.22 28.52 16.00
CA GLU A 194 -26.37 29.36 15.67
C GLU A 194 -27.41 29.35 16.79
N ASP A 195 -27.67 28.18 17.37
CA ASP A 195 -28.61 28.04 18.49
C ASP A 195 -27.94 28.34 19.85
N ASN A 196 -26.68 27.92 20.05
CA ASN A 196 -25.91 28.25 21.25
C ASN A 196 -24.46 28.70 20.93
N PRO A 197 -24.20 30.01 20.85
CA PRO A 197 -22.90 30.56 20.46
C PRO A 197 -21.72 30.17 21.37
N ASN A 198 -22.00 29.80 22.63
CA ASN A 198 -21.00 29.44 23.63
C ASN A 198 -20.96 27.93 23.90
N HIS A 199 -21.56 27.11 23.03
CA HIS A 199 -21.56 25.66 23.19
C HIS A 199 -20.14 25.09 23.04
N LEU A 200 -19.58 24.57 24.13
CA LEU A 200 -18.17 24.12 24.19
C LEU A 200 -17.83 23.09 23.10
N LEU A 201 -18.72 22.12 22.86
CA LEU A 201 -18.49 21.10 21.83
C LEU A 201 -18.58 21.69 20.42
N GLY A 202 -19.49 22.63 20.18
CA GLY A 202 -19.66 23.32 18.88
C GLY A 202 -18.41 24.13 18.54
N LEU A 203 -17.91 24.92 19.51
CA LEU A 203 -16.67 25.67 19.37
C LEU A 203 -15.48 24.75 19.09
N SER A 204 -15.38 23.63 19.81
CA SER A 204 -14.29 22.66 19.62
C SER A 204 -14.32 21.97 18.25
N ALA A 205 -15.53 21.75 17.70
CA ALA A 205 -15.72 21.13 16.40
C ALA A 205 -15.37 22.12 15.28
N ALA A 206 -15.84 23.36 15.37
CA ALA A 206 -15.58 24.41 14.38
C ALA A 206 -14.11 24.89 14.38
N ALA A 207 -13.48 25.02 15.55
CA ALA A 207 -12.11 25.52 15.66
C ALA A 207 -11.06 24.63 14.97
N LYS A 208 -11.33 23.34 14.80
CA LYS A 208 -10.42 22.40 14.13
C LYS A 208 -10.55 22.42 12.59
N LEU A 209 -11.51 23.18 12.07
CA LEU A 209 -11.87 23.23 10.66
C LEU A 209 -11.61 24.59 10.01
N ARG A 210 -11.16 25.58 10.79
CA ARG A 210 -10.70 26.90 10.35
C ARG A 210 -9.17 26.95 10.37
#